data_AF-A0A957R5X6-F1
#
_entry.id   AF-A0A957R5X6-F1
#
_cell.length_a   1.000
_cell.length_b   1.000
_cell.length_c   1.000
_cell.angle_alpha   90.00
_cell.angle_beta   90.00
_cell.angle_gamma   90.00
#
_symmetry.space_group_name_H-M   'P 1'
#
loop_
_entity.id
_entity.type
_entity.pdbx_description
1 polymer ?
#
loop_
_entity_poly.entity_id
_entity_poly.type
_entity_poly.pdbx_seq_one_letter_code
_entity_poly.pdbx_strand_id
1 'polypeptide(L)'
;DEAEAQAGTLIDLNNSAMAEAITRKDFVENATENLQTILHIPVLEGNEAIGTINLAKYHKEVIGDSDRNLLRQIANMLSINMTNQKLFTAAQNRAERERRVRAITDRIRRGNDRETILKIAREEIGQLLGAQKSMAHLGTQQQLLSKLRQQDEQD
;
A
#
# COMPACT_ATOMS: atom_id res chain seq x y z
N ASP A 1 -28.90 45.03 8.37
CA ASP A 1 -27.65 44.28 8.54
C ASP A 1 -27.69 43.01 7.71
N GLU A 2 -26.98 43.06 6.60
CA GLU A 2 -26.85 42.02 5.56
C GLU A 2 -25.87 40.89 5.94
N ALA A 3 -25.53 40.75 7.22
CA ALA A 3 -24.53 39.79 7.70
C ALA A 3 -25.07 38.35 7.90
N GLU A 4 -26.38 38.10 7.69
CA GLU A 4 -27.01 36.80 7.93
C GLU A 4 -27.41 36.00 6.67
N ALA A 5 -27.12 36.51 5.45
CA ALA A 5 -27.69 35.93 4.21
C ALA A 5 -26.73 35.19 3.27
N GLN A 6 -25.44 35.01 3.60
CA GLN A 6 -24.45 34.42 2.68
C GLN A 6 -23.65 33.22 3.24
N ALA A 7 -24.22 32.45 4.16
CA ALA A 7 -23.74 31.09 4.39
C ALA A 7 -24.47 30.15 3.43
N GLY A 8 -23.85 29.86 2.29
CA GLY A 8 -24.30 28.81 1.37
C GLY A 8 -24.61 27.55 2.18
N THR A 9 -25.87 27.14 2.17
CA THR A 9 -26.40 25.96 2.87
C THR A 9 -25.45 24.77 2.73
N LEU A 10 -24.67 24.51 3.78
CA LEU A 10 -23.84 23.31 3.90
C LEU A 10 -24.81 22.14 4.16
N ILE A 11 -25.35 21.55 3.09
CA ILE A 11 -26.21 20.38 3.20
C ILE A 11 -25.28 19.17 3.35
N ASP A 12 -24.78 18.97 4.57
CA ASP A 12 -24.07 17.78 4.98
C ASP A 12 -25.06 16.63 5.16
N LEU A 13 -25.18 15.79 4.13
CA LEU A 13 -25.96 14.55 4.15
C LEU A 13 -25.04 13.33 4.11
N ASN A 14 -24.10 13.23 5.05
CA ASN A 14 -23.91 12.01 5.84
C ASN A 14 -22.68 12.17 6.73
N ASN A 15 -22.96 12.49 7.99
CA ASN A 15 -22.10 12.37 9.15
C ASN A 15 -21.21 11.11 9.12
N SER A 16 -20.01 11.23 8.56
CA SER A 16 -18.85 10.45 8.98
C SER A 16 -17.67 11.42 9.02
N ALA A 17 -17.17 11.69 10.22
CA ALA A 17 -15.99 12.52 10.46
C ALA A 17 -14.76 12.12 9.59
N MET A 18 -14.77 10.89 9.04
CA MET A 18 -13.77 10.36 8.10
C MET A 18 -13.84 11.00 6.70
N ALA A 19 -15.04 11.27 6.17
CA ALA A 19 -15.21 11.91 4.86
C ALA A 19 -14.75 13.39 4.91
N GLU A 20 -14.98 14.07 6.03
CA GLU A 20 -14.40 15.38 6.33
C GLU A 20 -12.86 15.32 6.44
N ALA A 21 -12.32 14.30 7.12
CA ALA A 21 -10.88 14.18 7.35
C ALA A 21 -10.07 13.95 6.07
N ILE A 22 -10.58 13.15 5.13
CA ILE A 22 -9.92 12.86 3.84
C ILE A 22 -10.07 14.05 2.85
N THR A 23 -11.16 14.80 2.93
CA THR A 23 -11.43 15.95 2.06
C THR A 23 -10.58 17.18 2.43
N ARG A 24 -10.16 17.29 3.70
CA ARG A 24 -9.78 18.58 4.31
C ARG A 24 -8.51 19.26 3.83
N LYS A 25 -7.63 18.62 3.05
CA LYS A 25 -6.36 19.28 2.65
C LYS A 25 -6.40 19.86 1.24
N ASP A 26 -6.78 19.09 0.23
CA ASP A 26 -6.63 19.53 -1.16
C ASP A 26 -7.92 20.16 -1.76
N PHE A 27 -9.09 19.77 -1.25
CA PHE A 27 -10.37 20.21 -1.81
C PHE A 27 -10.84 21.55 -1.26
N VAL A 28 -10.50 21.87 0.00
CA VAL A 28 -10.88 23.13 0.66
C VAL A 28 -9.92 24.28 0.30
N GLU A 29 -8.63 24.01 0.09
CA GLU A 29 -7.65 25.05 -0.26
C GLU A 29 -7.86 25.62 -1.68
N ASN A 30 -8.49 24.86 -2.59
CA ASN A 30 -8.82 25.31 -3.95
C ASN A 30 -10.33 25.52 -4.19
N ALA A 31 -11.16 25.27 -3.18
CA ALA A 31 -12.56 25.64 -3.18
C ALA A 31 -12.69 27.15 -2.99
N THR A 32 -12.57 27.88 -4.10
CA THR A 32 -12.89 29.31 -4.21
C THR A 32 -14.15 29.66 -3.43
N GLU A 33 -14.22 30.88 -2.89
CA GLU A 33 -15.26 31.47 -2.01
C GLU A 33 -16.73 31.33 -2.46
N ASN A 34 -17.01 30.64 -3.57
CA ASN A 34 -18.32 30.52 -4.23
C ASN A 34 -18.91 29.10 -4.29
N LEU A 35 -18.38 28.09 -3.59
CA LEU A 35 -19.04 26.77 -3.53
C LEU A 35 -20.31 26.83 -2.67
N GLN A 36 -21.45 26.43 -3.24
CA GLN A 36 -22.76 26.51 -2.56
C GLN A 36 -23.38 25.14 -2.27
N THR A 37 -22.85 24.05 -2.84
CA THR A 37 -23.32 22.68 -2.57
C THR A 37 -22.17 21.70 -2.71
N ILE A 38 -22.03 20.78 -1.75
CA ILE A 38 -21.02 19.72 -1.77
C ILE A 38 -21.67 18.39 -1.39
N LEU A 39 -21.28 17.31 -2.06
CA LEU A 39 -21.66 15.94 -1.74
C LEU A 39 -20.41 15.08 -1.60
N HIS A 40 -20.33 14.37 -0.49
CA HIS A 40 -19.27 13.41 -0.17
C HIS A 40 -19.83 11.99 -0.25
N ILE A 41 -19.19 11.14 -1.05
CA ILE A 41 -19.52 9.72 -1.14
C ILE A 41 -18.27 8.91 -0.76
N PRO A 42 -18.27 8.21 0.39
CA PRO A 42 -17.11 7.44 0.80
C PRO A 42 -16.91 6.22 -0.11
N VAL A 43 -15.64 5.88 -0.37
CA VAL A 43 -15.24 4.62 -0.96
C VAL A 43 -14.93 3.67 0.20
N LEU A 44 -15.75 2.63 0.36
CA LEU A 44 -15.72 1.74 1.54
C LEU A 44 -15.10 0.39 1.20
N GLU A 45 -14.13 -0.07 2.01
CA GLU A 45 -13.67 -1.46 2.07
C GLU A 45 -14.27 -2.09 3.34
N GLY A 46 -15.36 -2.85 3.18
CA GLY A 46 -16.16 -3.29 4.32
C GLY A 46 -16.82 -2.09 5.03
N ASN A 47 -16.48 -1.89 6.32
CA ASN A 47 -16.95 -0.75 7.11
C ASN A 47 -15.91 0.38 7.21
N GLU A 48 -14.76 0.26 6.55
CA GLU A 48 -13.68 1.24 6.60
C GLU A 48 -13.69 2.13 5.35
N ALA A 49 -13.64 3.45 5.54
CA ALA A 49 -13.51 4.39 4.44
C ALA A 49 -12.05 4.46 3.99
N ILE A 50 -11.78 4.01 2.76
CA ILE A 50 -10.45 4.01 2.14
C ILE A 50 -10.25 5.19 1.18
N GLY A 51 -11.28 6.02 0.99
CA GLY A 51 -11.26 7.20 0.14
C GLY A 51 -12.60 7.93 0.10
N THR A 52 -12.68 8.99 -0.68
CA THR A 52 -13.91 9.77 -0.90
C THR A 52 -14.02 10.22 -2.35
N ILE A 53 -15.26 10.30 -2.85
CA ILE A 53 -15.62 11.00 -4.08
C ILE A 53 -16.34 12.28 -3.67
N ASN A 54 -15.80 13.43 -4.08
CA ASN A 54 -16.34 14.74 -3.75
C ASN A 54 -16.92 15.37 -5.01
N LEU A 55 -18.19 15.78 -4.94
CA LEU A 55 -18.87 16.56 -5.97
C LEU A 55 -19.20 17.93 -5.38
N ALA A 56 -18.85 19.02 -6.06
CA ALA A 56 -19.20 20.36 -5.63
C ALA A 56 -19.82 21.17 -6.76
N LYS A 57 -20.74 22.08 -6.41
CA LYS A 57 -21.41 23.01 -7.34
C LYS A 57 -21.29 24.44 -6.81
N TYR A 58 -21.08 25.38 -7.74
CA TYR A 58 -20.98 26.83 -7.46
C TYR A 58 -22.34 27.52 -7.27
N HIS A 59 -23.43 26.85 -7.62
CA HIS A 59 -24.79 27.36 -7.46
C HIS A 59 -25.55 26.44 -6.51
N LYS A 60 -26.45 27.01 -5.72
CA LYS A 60 -27.35 26.29 -4.82
C LYS A 60 -28.31 25.43 -5.63
N GLU A 61 -27.94 24.17 -5.83
CA GLU A 61 -28.70 23.19 -6.59
C GLU A 61 -28.82 21.90 -5.78
N VAL A 62 -30.04 21.39 -5.65
CA VAL A 62 -30.26 20.12 -4.96
C VAL A 62 -29.74 18.99 -5.85
N ILE A 63 -28.73 18.27 -5.35
CA ILE A 63 -28.31 17.02 -5.99
C ILE A 63 -29.45 16.01 -5.88
N GLY A 64 -29.85 15.40 -6.98
CA GLY A 64 -30.96 14.44 -7.00
C GLY A 64 -30.56 13.06 -6.46
N ASP A 65 -31.55 12.22 -6.16
CA ASP A 65 -31.29 10.83 -5.75
C ASP A 65 -30.65 9.99 -6.85
N SER A 66 -30.95 10.28 -8.11
CA SER A 66 -30.31 9.63 -9.27
C SER A 66 -28.80 9.83 -9.26
N ASP A 67 -28.35 11.08 -9.06
CA ASP A 67 -26.92 11.42 -9.03
C ASP A 67 -26.22 10.82 -7.81
N ARG A 68 -26.88 10.88 -6.63
CA ARG A 68 -26.39 10.20 -5.42
C ARG A 68 -26.19 8.71 -5.65
N ASN A 69 -27.18 8.04 -6.27
CA ASN A 69 -27.13 6.61 -6.52
C ASN A 69 -26.07 6.25 -7.58
N LEU A 70 -25.88 7.08 -8.59
CA LEU A 70 -24.80 6.91 -9.56
C LEU A 70 -23.42 6.99 -8.88
N LEU A 71 -23.19 8.03 -8.08
CA LEU A 71 -21.91 8.21 -7.39
C LEU A 71 -21.64 7.10 -6.37
N ARG A 72 -22.66 6.60 -5.67
CA ARG A 72 -22.53 5.41 -4.81
C ARG A 72 -22.13 4.16 -5.59
N GLN A 73 -22.72 3.93 -6.77
CA GLN A 73 -22.33 2.81 -7.63
C GLN A 73 -20.88 2.93 -8.09
N ILE A 74 -20.44 4.14 -8.47
CA ILE A 74 -19.06 4.41 -8.85
C ILE A 74 -18.12 4.15 -7.66
N ALA A 75 -18.45 4.64 -6.47
CA ALA A 75 -17.66 4.41 -5.25
C ALA A 75 -17.53 2.92 -4.91
N ASN A 76 -18.63 2.16 -5.03
CA ASN A 76 -18.60 0.70 -4.84
C ASN A 76 -17.71 0.01 -5.87
N MET A 77 -17.80 0.40 -7.15
CA MET A 77 -16.97 -0.16 -8.20
C MET A 77 -15.48 0.16 -7.99
N LEU A 78 -15.14 1.38 -7.55
CA LEU A 78 -13.77 1.75 -7.21
C LEU A 78 -13.23 0.89 -6.06
N SER A 79 -14.01 0.72 -4.99
CA SER A 79 -13.63 -0.14 -3.87
C SER A 79 -13.27 -1.55 -4.33
N ILE A 80 -14.17 -2.20 -5.09
CA ILE A 80 -13.95 -3.56 -5.61
C ILE A 80 -12.67 -3.63 -6.45
N ASN A 81 -12.46 -2.66 -7.35
CA ASN A 81 -11.28 -2.64 -8.21
C ASN A 81 -9.98 -2.45 -7.41
N MET A 82 -9.97 -1.57 -6.41
CA MET A 82 -8.81 -1.35 -5.55
C MET A 82 -8.48 -2.59 -4.72
N THR A 83 -9.49 -3.25 -4.14
CA THR A 83 -9.29 -4.52 -3.43
C THR A 83 -8.73 -5.60 -4.37
N ASN A 84 -9.28 -5.72 -5.58
CA ASN A 84 -8.80 -6.67 -6.58
C ASN A 84 -7.34 -6.39 -7.00
N GLN A 85 -6.98 -5.12 -7.21
CA GLN A 85 -5.60 -4.73 -7.51
C GLN A 85 -4.65 -5.11 -6.37
N LYS A 86 -5.00 -4.81 -5.11
CA LYS A 86 -4.21 -5.21 -3.94
C LYS A 86 -4.00 -6.72 -3.89
N LEU A 87 -5.08 -7.50 -4.05
CA LEU A 87 -5.02 -8.97 -4.04
C LEU A 87 -4.18 -9.52 -5.19
N PHE A 88 -4.35 -8.96 -6.38
CA PHE A 88 -3.59 -9.35 -7.56
C PHE A 88 -2.09 -9.07 -7.38
N THR A 89 -1.71 -7.88 -6.92
CA THR A 89 -0.32 -7.54 -6.63
C THR A 89 0.27 -8.44 -5.55
N ALA A 90 -0.49 -8.73 -4.48
CA ALA A 90 -0.04 -9.66 -3.44
C ALA A 90 0.19 -11.08 -3.99
N ALA A 91 -0.71 -11.57 -4.85
CA ALA A 91 -0.56 -12.86 -5.52
C ALA A 91 0.65 -12.89 -6.46
N GLN A 92 0.89 -11.82 -7.23
CA GLN A 92 2.07 -11.69 -8.09
C GLN A 92 3.37 -11.72 -7.28
N ASN A 93 3.46 -10.94 -6.21
CA ASN A 93 4.63 -10.91 -5.33
C ASN A 93 4.91 -12.27 -4.70
N ARG A 94 3.85 -12.98 -4.27
CA ARG A 94 3.97 -14.36 -3.76
C ARG A 94 4.50 -15.32 -4.81
N ALA A 95 3.93 -15.29 -6.01
CA ALA A 95 4.35 -16.16 -7.11
C ALA A 95 5.82 -15.90 -7.51
N GLU A 96 6.24 -14.63 -7.52
CA GLU A 96 7.63 -14.27 -7.80
C GLU A 96 8.59 -14.79 -6.71
N ARG A 97 8.21 -14.65 -5.44
CA ARG A 97 8.98 -15.19 -4.31
C ARG A 97 9.11 -16.72 -4.41
N GLU A 98 8.02 -17.42 -4.68
CA GLU A 98 8.02 -18.88 -4.84
C GLU A 98 8.89 -19.32 -6.02
N ARG A 99 8.82 -18.61 -7.16
CA ARG A 99 9.70 -18.87 -8.32
C ARG A 99 11.17 -18.69 -7.97
N ARG A 100 11.55 -17.62 -7.27
CA ARG A 100 12.94 -17.38 -6.85
C ARG A 100 13.43 -18.47 -5.89
N VAL A 101 12.66 -18.82 -4.87
CA VAL A 101 13.01 -19.90 -3.92
C VAL A 101 13.22 -21.23 -4.65
N ARG A 102 12.34 -21.56 -5.61
CA ARG A 102 12.49 -22.76 -6.43
C ARG A 102 13.76 -22.73 -7.27
N ALA A 103 14.04 -21.60 -7.93
CA ALA A 103 15.27 -21.45 -8.72
C ALA A 103 16.54 -21.64 -7.89
N ILE A 104 16.58 -21.08 -6.68
CA ILE A 104 17.68 -21.26 -5.72
C ILE A 104 17.83 -22.73 -5.33
N THR A 105 16.72 -23.37 -4.96
CA THR A 105 16.70 -24.79 -4.57
C THR A 105 17.20 -25.69 -5.71
N ASP A 106 16.77 -25.43 -6.94
CA ASP A 106 17.23 -26.17 -8.12
C ASP A 106 18.72 -25.94 -8.40
N ARG A 107 19.24 -24.72 -8.19
CA ARG A 107 20.68 -24.44 -8.30
C ARG A 107 21.49 -25.17 -7.24
N ILE A 108 21.03 -25.16 -5.99
CA ILE A 108 21.65 -25.90 -4.88
C ILE A 108 21.68 -27.39 -5.20
N ARG A 109 20.57 -27.97 -5.67
CA ARG A 109 20.48 -29.40 -6.00
C ARG A 109 21.42 -29.82 -7.13
N ARG A 110 21.77 -28.91 -8.05
CA ARG A 110 22.74 -29.16 -9.13
C ARG A 110 24.20 -28.99 -8.70
N GLY A 111 24.46 -28.46 -7.50
CA GLY A 111 25.82 -28.39 -6.97
C GLY A 111 26.36 -29.79 -6.71
N ASN A 112 27.54 -30.10 -7.27
CA ASN A 112 28.15 -31.42 -7.16
C ASN A 112 29.09 -31.56 -5.95
N ASP A 113 29.34 -30.46 -5.24
CA ASP A 113 30.20 -30.43 -4.07
C ASP A 113 29.71 -29.39 -3.04
N ARG A 114 30.19 -29.57 -1.81
CA ARG A 114 29.75 -28.82 -0.62
C ARG A 114 30.08 -27.33 -0.72
N GLU A 115 31.18 -26.99 -1.37
CA GLU A 115 31.68 -25.61 -1.50
C GLU A 115 30.90 -24.84 -2.56
N THR A 116 30.57 -25.48 -3.68
CA THR A 116 29.67 -24.95 -4.71
C THR A 116 28.28 -24.67 -4.15
N ILE A 117 27.72 -25.60 -3.35
CA ILE A 117 26.40 -25.41 -2.71
C ILE A 117 26.40 -24.21 -1.75
N LEU A 118 27.42 -24.10 -0.89
CA LEU A 118 27.63 -22.99 0.04
C LEU A 118 27.72 -21.64 -0.68
N LYS A 119 28.50 -21.58 -1.76
CA LYS A 119 28.69 -20.36 -2.56
C LYS A 119 27.37 -19.89 -3.16
N ILE A 120 26.60 -20.82 -3.77
CA ILE A 120 25.27 -20.52 -4.32
C ILE A 120 24.34 -19.99 -3.22
N ALA A 121 24.28 -20.66 -2.07
CA ALA A 121 23.42 -20.23 -0.97
C ALA A 121 23.82 -18.84 -0.44
N ARG A 122 25.11 -18.57 -0.28
CA ARG A 122 25.64 -17.27 0.19
C ARG A 122 25.27 -16.12 -0.73
N GLU A 123 25.48 -16.31 -2.04
CA GLU A 123 25.20 -15.29 -3.06
C GLU A 123 23.69 -14.96 -3.11
N GLU A 124 22.85 -15.99 -3.10
CA GLU A 124 21.39 -15.83 -3.16
C GLU A 124 20.80 -15.18 -1.91
N ILE A 125 21.28 -15.56 -0.71
CA ILE A 125 20.87 -14.91 0.55
C ILE A 125 21.28 -13.44 0.56
N GLY A 126 22.49 -13.11 0.08
CA GLY A 126 22.96 -11.74 -0.01
C GLY A 126 22.08 -10.88 -0.92
N GLN A 127 21.72 -11.40 -2.09
CA GLN A 127 20.83 -10.70 -3.03
C GLN A 127 19.40 -10.56 -2.51
N LEU A 128 18.84 -11.60 -1.88
CA LEU A 128 17.47 -11.58 -1.36
C LEU A 128 17.25 -10.56 -0.24
N LEU A 129 18.25 -10.41 0.63
CA LEU A 129 18.16 -9.53 1.80
C LEU A 129 18.76 -8.14 1.56
N GLY A 130 19.26 -7.87 0.35
CA GLY A 130 19.95 -6.62 0.04
C GLY A 130 21.20 -6.41 0.89
N ALA A 131 21.82 -7.48 1.36
CA ALA A 131 22.96 -7.40 2.27
C ALA A 131 24.23 -7.00 1.51
N GLN A 132 24.94 -5.97 1.97
CA GLN A 132 26.22 -5.55 1.39
C GLN A 132 27.33 -6.60 1.57
N LYS A 133 27.23 -7.42 2.62
CA LYS A 133 28.14 -8.54 2.89
C LYS A 133 27.32 -9.73 3.37
N SER A 134 27.54 -10.91 2.79
CA SER A 134 27.01 -12.18 3.27
C SER A 134 28.12 -13.20 3.44
N MET A 135 28.05 -13.99 4.51
CA MET A 135 28.96 -15.10 4.80
C MET A 135 28.15 -16.35 5.12
N ALA A 136 28.58 -17.49 4.59
CA ALA A 136 28.05 -18.80 4.92
C ALA A 136 29.23 -19.72 5.25
N HIS A 137 29.19 -20.35 6.41
CA HIS A 137 30.24 -21.27 6.86
C HIS A 137 29.63 -22.63 7.16
N LEU A 138 30.36 -23.68 6.79
CA LEU A 138 30.00 -25.07 7.05
C LEU A 138 31.21 -25.74 7.68
N GLY A 139 30.99 -26.36 8.82
CA GLY A 139 32.03 -26.95 9.64
C GLY A 139 31.45 -27.44 10.96
N THR A 140 32.25 -28.18 11.71
CA THR A 140 31.94 -28.53 13.09
C THR A 140 32.03 -27.28 13.98
N GLN A 141 31.42 -27.34 15.17
CA GLN A 141 31.48 -26.26 16.14
C GLN A 141 32.94 -25.86 16.48
N GLN A 142 33.84 -26.84 16.63
CA GLN A 142 35.27 -26.56 16.88
C GLN A 142 35.93 -25.80 15.73
N GLN A 143 35.66 -26.18 14.47
CA GLN A 143 36.22 -25.51 13.27
C GLN A 143 35.71 -24.08 13.09
N LEU A 144 34.47 -23.80 13.49
CA LEU A 144 33.90 -22.45 13.42
C LEU A 144 34.45 -21.56 14.54
N LEU A 145 34.56 -22.09 15.75
CA LEU A 145 35.10 -21.35 16.91
C LEU A 145 36.60 -21.05 16.80
N SER A 146 37.36 -21.84 16.03
CA SER A 146 38.78 -21.55 15.77
C SER A 146 38.96 -20.41 14.76
N LYS A 147 38.07 -20.29 13.76
CA LYS A 147 38.14 -19.22 12.76
C LYS A 147 37.74 -17.85 13.30
N LEU A 148 36.74 -17.79 14.19
CA LEU A 148 36.34 -16.55 14.86
C LEU A 148 37.48 -15.97 15.71
N ARG A 149 38.16 -16.83 16.48
CA ARG A 149 39.30 -16.42 17.32
C ARG A 149 40.51 -15.93 16.52
N GLN A 150 40.68 -16.39 15.28
CA GLN A 150 41.76 -15.93 14.39
C GLN A 150 41.45 -14.60 13.69
N GLN A 151 40.18 -14.22 13.60
CA GLN A 151 39.75 -12.96 12.99
C GLN A 151 39.94 -11.78 13.95
N ASP A 152 39.71 -11.99 15.24
CA ASP A 152 39.91 -10.97 16.29
C ASP A 152 41.40 -10.63 16.55
N GLU A 153 42.35 -11.43 16.04
CA GLU A 153 43.80 -11.18 16.16
C GLU A 153 44.38 -10.42 14.94
N GLN A 154 43.57 -10.18 13.90
CA GLN A 154 44.00 -9.51 12.66
C GLN A 154 43.35 -8.12 12.44
N ASP A 155 42.41 -7.72 13.30
CA ASP A 155 41.82 -6.36 13.35
C ASP A 155 42.46 -5.53 14.48
#